data_AF-A0A7V9IJ41-F1
#
_entry.id   AF-A0A7V9IJ41-F1
#
_cell.length_a   1.000
_cell.length_b   1.000
_cell.length_c   1.000
_cell.angle_alpha   90.00
_cell.angle_beta   90.00
_cell.angle_gamma   90.00
#
_symmetry.space_group_name_H-M   'P 1'
#
loop_
_entity.id
_entity.type
_entity.pdbx_description
1 polymer ?
#
loop_
_entity_poly.entity_id
_entity_poly.type
_entity_poly.pdbx_seq_one_letter_code
_entity_poly.pdbx_strand_id
1 'polypeptide(L)'
;VTNSQRRIGVTRELTAQLESVDVAGPVIFDRSASFFGEPYTHAVIAELQTLDIDFTFDVPGEIYRYGDGRREVGDATHRMTFAFGANAREVPDGSERVAFVEGLGRTERRELRALNATVLSRLADATIRVRLDEATVETGQEFPRVTAAVAGDLGPEGDAFLAYDLSRLDRLGFVDASGQARADLERWFDLRDRDSTDTVAVYLTPVE
;
A
#
# COMPACT_ATOMS: atom_id res chain seq x y z
N VAL A 1 1.88 -2.14 19.48
CA VAL A 1 2.85 -2.76 18.54
C VAL A 1 3.42 -1.64 17.69
N THR A 2 4.73 -1.52 17.54
CA THR A 2 5.32 -0.46 16.70
C THR A 2 5.12 -0.79 15.21
N ASN A 3 5.15 0.22 14.33
CA ASN A 3 5.06 0.01 12.87
C ASN A 3 6.07 -1.02 12.35
N SER A 4 7.28 -1.03 12.90
CA SER A 4 8.33 -1.99 12.55
C SER A 4 7.99 -3.43 12.95
N GLN A 5 7.47 -3.64 14.17
CA GLN A 5 7.09 -4.99 14.64
C GLN A 5 5.93 -5.57 13.83
N ARG A 6 4.96 -4.73 13.47
CA ARG A 6 3.82 -5.08 12.62
C ARG A 6 4.30 -5.58 11.25
N ARG A 7 5.12 -4.77 10.57
CA ARG A 7 5.64 -5.09 9.23
C ARG A 7 6.52 -6.34 9.22
N ILE A 8 7.28 -6.61 10.29
CA ILE A 8 8.01 -7.88 10.43
C ILE A 8 7.05 -9.08 10.41
N GLY A 9 5.89 -8.97 11.06
CA GLY A 9 4.86 -10.01 11.05
C GLY A 9 4.32 -10.26 9.64
N VAL A 10 3.94 -9.19 8.95
CA VAL A 10 3.43 -9.25 7.55
C VAL A 10 4.48 -9.86 6.62
N THR A 11 5.74 -9.41 6.72
CA THR A 11 6.83 -9.95 5.92
C THR A 11 7.01 -11.46 6.12
N ARG A 12 7.00 -11.93 7.38
CA ARG A 12 7.15 -13.37 7.67
C ARG A 12 5.97 -14.19 7.14
N GLU A 13 4.75 -13.68 7.29
CA GLU A 13 3.56 -14.36 6.76
C GLU A 13 3.58 -14.40 5.24
N LEU A 14 4.04 -13.32 4.59
CA LEU A 14 4.16 -13.24 3.15
C LEU A 14 5.18 -14.24 2.61
N THR A 15 6.39 -14.29 3.18
CA THR A 15 7.44 -15.20 2.71
C THR A 15 7.11 -16.67 2.98
N ALA A 16 6.46 -16.99 4.10
CA ALA A 16 6.02 -18.36 4.38
C ALA A 16 5.04 -18.92 3.33
N GLN A 17 4.23 -18.06 2.69
CA GLN A 17 3.33 -18.49 1.61
C GLN A 17 4.09 -18.80 0.31
N LEU A 18 5.24 -18.15 0.09
CA LEU A 18 6.07 -18.36 -1.09
C LEU A 18 6.80 -19.71 -1.09
N GLU A 19 6.89 -20.40 0.04
CA GLU A 19 7.53 -21.73 0.15
C GLU A 19 6.95 -22.77 -0.81
N SER A 20 5.74 -22.55 -1.31
CA SER A 20 5.03 -23.43 -2.25
C SER A 20 5.17 -23.02 -3.72
N VAL A 21 5.87 -21.91 -4.01
CA VAL A 21 6.07 -21.43 -5.38
C VAL A 21 7.03 -22.35 -6.10
N ASP A 22 6.58 -22.88 -7.22
CA ASP A 22 7.38 -23.70 -8.13
C ASP A 22 7.25 -23.11 -9.54
N VAL A 23 8.34 -22.57 -10.05
CA VAL A 23 8.41 -21.92 -11.37
C VAL A 23 9.55 -22.52 -12.17
N ALA A 24 9.26 -22.91 -13.41
CA ALA A 24 10.26 -23.39 -14.33
C ALA A 24 11.01 -22.18 -14.94
N GLY A 25 12.19 -21.88 -14.42
CA GLY A 25 13.10 -20.86 -14.98
C GLY A 25 13.06 -19.50 -14.27
N PRO A 26 13.83 -18.51 -14.78
CA PRO A 26 13.97 -17.21 -14.13
C PRO A 26 12.67 -16.41 -14.10
N VAL A 27 12.53 -15.59 -13.07
CA VAL A 27 11.39 -14.69 -12.89
C VAL A 27 11.83 -13.23 -12.99
N ILE A 28 11.15 -12.43 -13.81
CA ILE A 28 11.34 -10.97 -13.82
C ILE A 28 10.73 -10.40 -12.55
N PHE A 29 11.54 -9.77 -11.70
CA PHE A 29 11.05 -9.14 -10.48
C PHE A 29 10.68 -7.67 -10.75
N ASP A 30 9.39 -7.40 -10.93
CA ASP A 30 8.86 -6.09 -11.27
C ASP A 30 8.47 -5.29 -10.01
N ARG A 31 9.15 -4.17 -9.82
CA ARG A 31 8.98 -3.25 -8.68
C ARG A 31 8.15 -2.02 -8.98
N SER A 32 7.51 -1.94 -10.14
CA SER A 32 6.73 -0.76 -10.55
C SER A 32 5.61 -0.40 -9.58
N ALA A 33 5.04 -1.40 -8.91
CA ALA A 33 4.00 -1.23 -7.88
C ALA A 33 4.57 -1.00 -6.45
N SER A 34 5.87 -1.13 -6.25
CA SER A 34 6.52 -0.88 -4.95
C SER A 34 6.58 0.61 -4.64
N PHE A 35 6.51 0.97 -3.36
CA PHE A 35 6.67 2.34 -2.89
C PHE A 35 7.97 2.51 -2.08
N PHE A 36 8.42 3.76 -1.92
CA PHE A 36 9.63 4.03 -1.16
C PHE A 36 9.51 3.56 0.31
N GLY A 37 10.48 2.75 0.76
CA GLY A 37 10.52 2.25 2.14
C GLY A 37 9.60 1.06 2.41
N GLU A 38 9.06 0.41 1.38
CA GLU A 38 8.38 -0.87 1.54
C GLU A 38 9.36 -1.97 2.02
N PRO A 39 8.97 -2.83 2.98
CA PRO A 39 9.86 -3.81 3.58
C PRO A 39 9.85 -5.19 2.88
N TYR A 40 9.08 -5.39 1.82
CA TYR A 40 8.74 -6.71 1.28
C TYR A 40 9.67 -7.16 0.15
N THR A 41 10.10 -6.27 -0.75
CA THR A 41 10.93 -6.65 -1.91
C THR A 41 12.12 -7.51 -1.52
N HIS A 42 12.93 -7.02 -0.57
CA HIS A 42 14.17 -7.70 -0.20
C HIS A 42 13.91 -9.04 0.49
N ALA A 43 12.80 -9.16 1.22
CA ALA A 43 12.41 -10.41 1.85
C ALA A 43 11.94 -11.44 0.82
N VAL A 44 11.13 -11.03 -0.17
CA VAL A 44 10.71 -11.91 -1.26
C VAL A 44 11.92 -12.36 -2.10
N ILE A 45 12.84 -11.45 -2.46
CA ILE A 45 14.06 -11.81 -3.18
C ILE A 45 14.91 -12.82 -2.38
N ALA A 46 15.07 -12.62 -1.07
CA ALA A 46 15.79 -13.57 -0.24
C ALA A 46 15.11 -14.94 -0.16
N GLU A 47 13.77 -14.97 -0.18
CA GLU A 47 13.01 -16.21 -0.21
C GLU A 47 13.18 -16.94 -1.55
N LEU A 48 13.12 -16.23 -2.69
CA LEU A 48 13.41 -16.82 -4.00
C LEU A 48 14.81 -17.45 -4.06
N GLN A 49 15.81 -16.80 -3.48
CA GLN A 49 17.16 -17.37 -3.36
C GLN A 49 17.20 -18.64 -2.51
N THR A 50 16.38 -18.70 -1.46
CA THR A 50 16.29 -19.87 -0.57
C THR A 50 15.62 -21.05 -1.29
N LEU A 51 14.68 -20.76 -2.19
CA LEU A 51 13.97 -21.74 -3.01
C LEU A 51 14.72 -22.12 -4.30
N ASP A 52 15.94 -21.60 -4.51
CA ASP A 52 16.72 -21.77 -5.74
C ASP A 52 15.99 -21.31 -7.02
N ILE A 53 15.08 -20.33 -6.87
CA ILE A 53 14.38 -19.69 -7.97
C ILE A 53 15.22 -18.51 -8.45
N ASP A 54 15.64 -18.57 -9.71
CA ASP A 54 16.38 -17.47 -10.31
C ASP A 54 15.49 -16.25 -10.58
N PHE A 55 16.06 -15.06 -10.50
CA PHE A 55 15.35 -13.81 -10.73
C PHE A 55 16.21 -12.79 -11.47
N THR A 56 15.54 -11.99 -12.29
CA THR A 56 16.14 -10.96 -13.14
C THR A 56 15.37 -9.64 -13.02
N PHE A 57 15.96 -8.56 -13.55
CA PHE A 57 15.38 -7.23 -13.61
C PHE A 57 15.51 -6.63 -15.00
N ASP A 58 14.49 -5.90 -15.44
CA ASP A 58 14.44 -5.15 -16.70
C ASP A 58 14.69 -3.64 -16.50
N VAL A 59 14.81 -3.17 -15.25
CA VAL A 59 15.03 -1.76 -14.90
C VAL A 59 16.49 -1.45 -14.52
N PRO A 60 17.11 -0.39 -15.08
CA PRO A 60 18.53 -0.08 -14.85
C PRO A 60 18.93 0.12 -13.37
N GLY A 61 18.02 0.68 -12.56
CA GLY A 61 18.29 0.95 -11.14
C GLY A 61 18.53 -0.31 -10.32
N GLU A 62 17.81 -1.39 -10.62
CA GLU A 62 18.01 -2.68 -9.93
C GLU A 62 19.24 -3.41 -10.46
N ILE A 63 19.53 -3.30 -11.75
CA ILE A 63 20.74 -3.88 -12.34
C ILE A 63 22.00 -3.24 -11.74
N TYR A 64 21.99 -1.93 -11.48
CA TYR A 64 23.09 -1.28 -10.75
C TYR A 64 23.27 -1.84 -9.33
N ARG A 65 22.18 -2.19 -8.64
CA ARG A 65 22.18 -2.70 -7.26
C ARG A 65 22.61 -4.17 -7.19
N TYR A 66 22.12 -5.01 -8.09
CA TYR A 66 22.28 -6.46 -8.05
C TYR A 66 23.32 -7.01 -9.04
N GLY A 67 23.82 -6.16 -9.95
CA GLY A 67 24.84 -6.49 -10.94
C GLY A 67 24.26 -6.93 -12.29
N ASP A 68 25.08 -6.81 -13.35
CA ASP A 68 24.68 -7.13 -14.73
C ASP A 68 24.30 -8.61 -14.94
N GLY A 69 24.75 -9.52 -14.08
CA GLY A 69 24.33 -10.93 -14.12
C GLY A 69 22.85 -11.14 -13.78
N ARG A 70 22.16 -10.12 -13.27
CA ARG A 70 20.71 -10.14 -12.96
C ARG A 70 19.88 -9.40 -14.00
N ARG A 71 20.48 -9.01 -15.12
CA ARG A 71 19.77 -8.38 -16.23
C ARG A 71 18.88 -9.41 -16.93
N GLU A 72 17.64 -9.02 -17.19
CA GLU A 72 16.71 -9.80 -18.03
C GLU A 72 17.23 -9.89 -19.48
N VAL A 73 17.22 -11.09 -20.05
CA VAL A 73 17.77 -11.39 -21.39
C VAL A 73 16.80 -12.14 -22.33
N GLY A 74 15.52 -12.22 -21.98
CA GLY A 74 14.48 -12.87 -22.76
C GLY A 74 14.24 -14.35 -22.42
N ASP A 75 14.77 -14.86 -21.31
CA ASP A 75 14.66 -16.25 -20.88
C ASP A 75 13.77 -16.47 -19.65
N ALA A 76 13.22 -15.40 -19.08
CA ALA A 76 12.29 -15.50 -17.97
C ALA A 76 10.96 -16.11 -18.41
N THR A 77 10.33 -16.88 -17.52
CA THR A 77 9.03 -17.52 -17.81
C THR A 77 7.86 -16.82 -17.14
N HIS A 78 8.12 -16.08 -16.06
CA HIS A 78 7.11 -15.32 -15.34
C HIS A 78 7.62 -13.93 -14.96
N ARG A 79 6.69 -13.02 -14.75
CA ARG A 79 6.89 -11.73 -14.10
C ARG A 79 6.23 -11.77 -12.73
N MET A 80 7.03 -11.51 -11.70
CA MET A 80 6.56 -11.35 -10.33
C MET A 80 6.27 -9.88 -10.04
N THR A 81 5.07 -9.58 -9.56
CA THR A 81 4.65 -8.23 -9.18
C THR A 81 4.07 -8.19 -7.78
N PHE A 82 4.19 -7.03 -7.12
CA PHE A 82 3.42 -6.74 -5.92
C PHE A 82 2.11 -6.03 -6.27
N ALA A 83 1.11 -6.20 -5.41
CA ALA A 83 0.06 -5.20 -5.24
C ALA A 83 -0.16 -4.91 -3.77
N PHE A 84 -0.70 -3.72 -3.50
CA PHE A 84 -0.91 -3.21 -2.16
C PHE A 84 -2.34 -2.70 -1.97
N GLY A 85 -2.81 -2.66 -0.73
CA GLY A 85 -4.09 -2.10 -0.37
C GLY A 85 -5.27 -2.80 -1.04
N ALA A 86 -6.17 -2.01 -1.64
CA ALA A 86 -7.32 -2.54 -2.36
C ALA A 86 -6.91 -3.46 -3.53
N ASN A 87 -5.87 -3.09 -4.28
CA ASN A 87 -5.42 -3.83 -5.46
C ASN A 87 -4.86 -5.22 -5.11
N ALA A 88 -4.40 -5.43 -3.88
CA ALA A 88 -3.94 -6.75 -3.42
C ALA A 88 -5.07 -7.78 -3.28
N ARG A 89 -6.33 -7.35 -3.28
CA ARG A 89 -7.49 -8.23 -3.06
C ARG A 89 -7.99 -8.86 -4.36
N GLU A 90 -7.72 -8.22 -5.48
CA GLU A 90 -8.13 -8.65 -6.82
C GLU A 90 -6.95 -9.29 -7.54
N VAL A 91 -7.17 -10.49 -8.08
CA VAL A 91 -6.15 -11.17 -8.87
C VAL A 91 -6.22 -10.63 -10.30
N PRO A 92 -5.14 -10.05 -10.85
CA PRO A 92 -5.13 -9.59 -12.23
C PRO A 92 -5.40 -10.72 -13.22
N ASP A 93 -6.03 -10.41 -14.35
CA ASP A 93 -6.32 -11.40 -15.40
C ASP A 93 -5.03 -12.05 -15.91
N GLY A 94 -5.03 -13.38 -16.01
CA GLY A 94 -3.86 -14.15 -16.44
C GLY A 94 -2.76 -14.31 -15.39
N SER A 95 -2.93 -13.74 -14.20
CA SER A 95 -1.99 -13.89 -13.09
C SER A 95 -2.44 -14.97 -12.09
N GLU A 96 -1.47 -15.61 -11.45
CA GLU A 96 -1.65 -16.42 -10.26
C GLU A 96 -1.24 -15.62 -9.01
N ARG A 97 -2.05 -15.67 -7.95
CA ARG A 97 -1.67 -15.10 -6.66
C ARG A 97 -0.93 -16.14 -5.83
N VAL A 98 0.38 -15.93 -5.67
CA VAL A 98 1.25 -16.86 -4.94
C VAL A 98 1.39 -16.52 -3.46
N ALA A 99 1.11 -15.28 -3.07
CA ALA A 99 1.04 -14.90 -1.67
C ALA A 99 0.05 -13.75 -1.46
N PHE A 100 -0.62 -13.76 -0.31
CA PHE A 100 -1.53 -12.70 0.12
C PHE A 100 -1.54 -12.57 1.64
N VAL A 101 -1.28 -11.36 2.11
CA VAL A 101 -1.44 -11.01 3.53
C VAL A 101 -2.44 -9.87 3.63
N GLU A 102 -3.41 -10.04 4.51
CA GLU A 102 -4.39 -9.00 4.81
C GLU A 102 -3.89 -8.13 5.97
N GLY A 103 -3.70 -6.83 5.75
CA GLY A 103 -3.15 -5.93 6.76
C GLY A 103 -4.08 -5.66 7.95
N LEU A 104 -5.38 -5.91 7.76
CA LEU A 104 -6.42 -5.68 8.78
C LEU A 104 -7.27 -6.93 9.03
N GLY A 105 -7.46 -7.24 10.31
CA GLY A 105 -8.41 -8.26 10.73
C GLY A 105 -9.86 -7.92 10.35
N ARG A 106 -10.76 -8.91 10.39
CA ARG A 106 -12.19 -8.71 10.05
C ARG A 106 -12.85 -7.62 10.90
N THR A 107 -12.52 -7.53 12.18
CA THR A 107 -13.06 -6.49 13.08
C THR A 107 -12.55 -5.12 12.71
N GLU A 108 -11.25 -4.97 12.46
CA GLU A 108 -10.62 -3.70 12.09
C GLU A 108 -11.12 -3.20 10.73
N ARG A 109 -11.39 -4.09 9.76
CA ARG A 109 -12.02 -3.68 8.49
C ARG A 109 -13.44 -3.16 8.65
N ARG A 110 -14.23 -3.74 9.57
CA ARG A 110 -15.56 -3.20 9.90
C ARG A 110 -15.44 -1.84 10.58
N GLU A 111 -14.50 -1.71 11.49
CA GLU A 111 -14.19 -0.44 12.16
C GLU A 111 -13.76 0.63 11.14
N LEU A 112 -12.85 0.31 10.23
CA LEU A 112 -12.42 1.20 9.16
C LEU A 112 -13.59 1.68 8.29
N ARG A 113 -14.51 0.77 7.90
CA ARG A 113 -15.71 1.15 7.16
C ARG A 113 -16.62 2.09 7.94
N ALA A 114 -16.81 1.87 9.24
CA ALA A 114 -17.59 2.76 10.09
C ALA A 114 -16.92 4.13 10.27
N LEU A 115 -15.60 4.14 10.46
CA LEU A 115 -14.80 5.37 10.57
C LEU A 115 -14.75 6.15 9.27
N ASN A 116 -14.74 5.50 8.09
CA ASN A 116 -14.85 6.20 6.81
C ASN A 116 -16.10 7.09 6.77
N ALA A 117 -17.27 6.51 7.06
CA ALA A 117 -18.52 7.27 7.07
C ALA A 117 -18.50 8.39 8.12
N THR A 118 -17.94 8.12 9.30
CA THR A 118 -17.86 9.10 10.40
C THR A 118 -16.93 10.25 10.08
N VAL A 119 -15.73 10.00 9.56
CA VAL A 119 -14.75 11.03 9.20
C VAL A 119 -15.26 11.87 8.03
N LEU A 120 -15.82 11.25 6.98
CA LEU A 120 -16.39 11.99 5.86
C LEU A 120 -17.55 12.89 6.28
N SER A 121 -18.47 12.39 7.12
CA SER A 121 -19.55 13.20 7.68
C SER A 121 -19.01 14.40 8.46
N ARG A 122 -17.96 14.22 9.25
CA ARG A 122 -17.37 15.28 10.07
C ARG A 122 -16.55 16.30 9.29
N LEU A 123 -15.98 15.90 8.14
CA LEU A 123 -15.37 16.84 7.20
C LEU A 123 -16.46 17.71 6.56
N ALA A 124 -17.57 17.10 6.15
CA ALA A 124 -18.70 17.80 5.52
C ALA A 124 -19.44 18.76 6.47
N ASP A 125 -19.60 18.39 7.75
CA ASP A 125 -20.26 19.25 8.76
C ASP A 125 -19.31 20.21 9.49
N ALA A 126 -18.02 20.23 9.08
CA ALA A 126 -16.96 21.04 9.67
C ALA A 126 -16.69 20.79 11.18
N THR A 127 -17.05 19.61 11.70
CA THR A 127 -16.57 19.09 12.99
C THR A 127 -15.07 18.78 12.95
N ILE A 128 -14.57 18.29 11.82
CA ILE A 128 -13.16 18.28 11.46
C ILE A 128 -12.97 19.41 10.45
N ARG A 129 -12.23 20.46 10.84
CA ARG A 129 -11.98 21.60 9.95
C ARG A 129 -10.65 21.45 9.27
N VAL A 130 -10.60 21.80 7.99
CA VAL A 130 -9.37 21.82 7.21
C VAL A 130 -9.18 23.22 6.64
N ARG A 131 -8.05 23.86 6.97
CA ARG A 131 -7.68 25.19 6.48
C ARG A 131 -7.04 25.09 5.08
N LEU A 132 -7.86 24.70 4.09
CA LEU A 132 -7.40 24.38 2.72
C LEU A 132 -6.75 25.56 1.99
N ASP A 133 -7.30 26.77 2.15
CA ASP A 133 -6.73 27.96 1.51
C ASP A 133 -5.33 28.27 2.03
N GLU A 134 -5.17 28.22 3.36
CA GLU A 134 -3.87 28.42 4.02
C GLU A 134 -2.87 27.33 3.61
N ALA A 135 -3.31 26.06 3.57
CA ALA A 135 -2.48 24.96 3.12
C ALA A 135 -2.02 25.11 1.66
N THR A 136 -2.90 25.60 0.78
CA THR A 136 -2.59 25.83 -0.64
C THR A 136 -1.57 26.96 -0.79
N VAL A 137 -1.74 28.06 -0.06
CA VAL A 137 -0.80 29.19 -0.06
C VAL A 137 0.58 28.78 0.47
N GLU A 138 0.63 28.00 1.55
CA GLU A 138 1.90 27.64 2.19
C GLU A 138 2.65 26.54 1.42
N THR A 139 1.95 25.55 0.88
CA THR A 139 2.58 24.40 0.20
C THR A 139 2.69 24.55 -1.30
N GLY A 140 1.94 25.47 -1.91
CA GLY A 140 1.80 25.61 -3.36
C GLY A 140 1.10 24.43 -4.04
N GLN A 141 0.40 23.59 -3.27
CA GLN A 141 -0.27 22.38 -3.77
C GLN A 141 -1.77 22.43 -3.49
N GLU A 142 -2.55 21.91 -4.44
CA GLU A 142 -4.00 21.72 -4.27
C GLU A 142 -4.30 20.33 -3.69
N PHE A 143 -5.42 20.23 -2.97
CA PHE A 143 -5.87 19.00 -2.31
C PHE A 143 -7.28 18.60 -2.77
N PRO A 144 -7.48 18.27 -4.06
CA PRO A 144 -8.82 18.09 -4.64
C PRO A 144 -9.66 17.02 -3.93
N ARG A 145 -9.05 15.97 -3.39
CA ARG A 145 -9.75 14.93 -2.63
C ARG A 145 -10.26 15.43 -1.29
N VAL A 146 -9.46 16.25 -0.60
CA VAL A 146 -9.86 16.85 0.67
C VAL A 146 -10.94 17.90 0.42
N THR A 147 -10.81 18.69 -0.66
CA THR A 147 -11.86 19.61 -1.12
C THR A 147 -13.18 18.88 -1.36
N ALA A 148 -13.17 17.77 -2.11
CA ALA A 148 -14.36 16.95 -2.34
C ALA A 148 -14.93 16.36 -1.04
N ALA A 149 -14.07 15.91 -0.12
CA ALA A 149 -14.51 15.39 1.17
C ALA A 149 -15.21 16.46 2.03
N VAL A 150 -14.66 17.67 2.07
CA VAL A 150 -15.24 18.82 2.79
C VAL A 150 -16.53 19.28 2.13
N ALA A 151 -16.64 19.19 0.80
CA ALA A 151 -17.88 19.48 0.08
C ALA A 151 -18.98 18.41 0.27
N GLY A 152 -18.62 17.22 0.79
CA GLY A 152 -19.54 16.09 0.91
C GLY A 152 -19.73 15.31 -0.39
N ASP A 153 -18.84 15.49 -1.37
CA ASP A 153 -18.94 14.90 -2.71
C ASP A 153 -18.36 13.48 -2.79
N LEU A 154 -17.70 13.01 -1.72
CA LEU A 154 -17.17 11.65 -1.66
C LEU A 154 -18.22 10.66 -1.12
N GLY A 155 -18.34 9.51 -1.78
CA GLY A 155 -19.15 8.40 -1.30
C GLY A 155 -18.66 7.83 0.04
N PRO A 156 -19.47 7.01 0.74
CA PRO A 156 -19.18 6.53 2.09
C PRO A 156 -17.94 5.63 2.20
N GLU A 157 -17.49 5.06 1.08
CA GLU A 157 -16.26 4.26 1.02
C GLU A 157 -14.99 5.13 1.02
N GLY A 158 -15.13 6.42 0.71
CA GLY A 158 -14.05 7.40 0.60
C GLY A 158 -13.10 7.13 -0.56
N ASP A 159 -12.05 7.94 -0.64
CA ASP A 159 -10.93 7.77 -1.57
C ASP A 159 -9.71 7.21 -0.82
N ALA A 160 -9.00 6.24 -1.41
CA ALA A 160 -7.85 5.59 -0.77
C ALA A 160 -6.69 6.58 -0.46
N PHE A 161 -6.54 7.62 -1.27
CA PHE A 161 -5.53 8.67 -1.10
C PHE A 161 -6.01 9.81 -0.20
N LEU A 162 -7.30 9.90 0.15
CA LEU A 162 -7.80 10.92 1.07
C LEU A 162 -7.06 10.87 2.41
N ALA A 163 -6.80 9.68 2.93
CA ALA A 163 -6.10 9.51 4.20
C ALA A 163 -4.65 10.02 4.12
N TYR A 164 -3.99 9.83 2.98
CA TYR A 164 -2.65 10.35 2.75
C TYR A 164 -2.65 11.88 2.72
N ASP A 165 -3.50 12.49 1.91
CA ASP A 165 -3.59 13.95 1.78
C ASP A 165 -3.98 14.60 3.12
N LEU A 166 -4.98 14.05 3.80
CA LEU A 166 -5.48 14.58 5.08
C LEU A 166 -4.46 14.38 6.22
N SER A 167 -3.75 13.25 6.30
CA SER A 167 -2.71 13.05 7.32
C SER A 167 -1.50 13.96 7.09
N ARG A 168 -1.21 14.30 5.84
CA ARG A 168 -0.19 15.29 5.51
C ARG A 168 -0.60 16.68 5.98
N LEU A 169 -1.84 17.10 5.70
CA LEU A 169 -2.37 18.37 6.20
C LEU A 169 -2.40 18.42 7.73
N ASP A 170 -2.77 17.32 8.38
CA ASP A 170 -2.77 17.20 9.85
C ASP A 170 -1.39 17.43 10.45
N ARG A 171 -0.35 16.79 9.90
CA ARG A 171 1.04 16.98 10.35
C ARG A 171 1.59 18.38 10.14
N LEU A 172 1.08 19.09 9.13
CA LEU A 172 1.40 20.49 8.88
C LEU A 172 0.56 21.45 9.73
N GLY A 173 -0.36 20.92 10.54
CA GLY A 173 -1.21 21.69 11.44
C GLY A 173 -2.45 22.29 10.79
N PHE A 174 -2.77 21.96 9.54
CA PHE A 174 -3.94 22.53 8.83
C PHE A 174 -5.27 21.84 9.14
N VAL A 175 -5.28 20.84 10.04
CA VAL A 175 -6.48 20.12 10.43
C VAL A 175 -6.78 20.40 11.91
N ASP A 176 -7.97 20.95 12.17
CA ASP A 176 -8.47 21.19 13.51
C ASP A 176 -9.54 20.15 13.86
N ALA A 177 -9.22 19.27 14.81
CA ALA A 177 -10.13 18.29 15.37
C ALA A 177 -9.89 18.18 16.89
N SER A 178 -10.95 17.94 17.66
CA SER A 178 -10.85 17.81 19.12
C SER A 178 -11.74 16.70 19.67
N GLY A 179 -11.46 16.27 20.91
CA GLY A 179 -12.24 15.23 21.59
C GLY A 179 -12.36 13.94 20.77
N GLN A 180 -13.59 13.42 20.66
CA GLN A 180 -13.87 12.21 19.91
C GLN A 180 -13.56 12.35 18.41
N ALA A 181 -13.70 13.54 17.83
CA ALA A 181 -13.37 13.78 16.43
C ALA A 181 -11.88 13.56 16.15
N ARG A 182 -11.03 14.00 17.07
CA ARG A 182 -9.58 13.76 16.99
C ARG A 182 -9.25 12.27 17.11
N ALA A 183 -9.81 11.60 18.12
CA ALA A 183 -9.54 10.18 18.37
C ALA A 183 -9.96 9.29 17.18
N ASP A 184 -11.14 9.55 16.61
CA ASP A 184 -11.63 8.80 15.45
C ASP A 184 -10.78 9.08 14.20
N LEU A 185 -10.32 10.33 14.00
CA LEU A 185 -9.46 10.69 12.88
C LEU A 185 -8.09 10.00 12.97
N GLU A 186 -7.47 9.99 14.15
CA GLU A 186 -6.19 9.29 14.38
C GLU A 186 -6.32 7.79 14.16
N ARG A 187 -7.39 7.18 14.69
CA ARG A 187 -7.68 5.76 14.49
C ARG A 187 -7.94 5.45 13.02
N TRP A 188 -8.64 6.34 12.32
CA TRP A 188 -8.88 6.22 10.89
C TRP A 188 -7.58 6.28 10.07
N PHE A 189 -6.67 7.20 10.39
CA PHE A 189 -5.35 7.25 9.76
C PHE A 189 -4.54 5.97 9.98
N ASP A 190 -4.49 5.45 11.22
CA ASP A 190 -3.81 4.18 11.53
C ASP A 190 -4.38 3.02 10.69
N LEU A 191 -5.69 2.85 10.69
CA LEU A 191 -6.32 1.77 9.94
C LEU A 191 -6.14 1.93 8.42
N ARG A 192 -6.18 3.16 7.88
CA ARG A 192 -5.93 3.41 6.45
C ARG A 192 -4.48 3.16 6.05
N ASP A 193 -3.51 3.58 6.87
CA ASP A 193 -2.08 3.27 6.64
C ASP A 193 -1.86 1.75 6.64
N ARG A 194 -2.44 1.05 7.62
CA ARG A 194 -2.36 -0.41 7.71
C ARG A 194 -3.03 -1.11 6.53
N ASP A 195 -4.25 -0.71 6.19
CA ASP A 195 -4.96 -1.29 5.06
C ASP A 195 -4.18 -1.13 3.77
N SER A 196 -3.59 0.05 3.53
CA SER A 196 -2.86 0.37 2.31
C SER A 196 -1.46 -0.23 2.25
N THR A 197 -0.73 -0.29 3.37
CA THR A 197 0.70 -0.68 3.37
C THR A 197 0.98 -2.12 3.81
N ASP A 198 0.05 -2.75 4.53
CA ASP A 198 0.21 -4.12 5.01
C ASP A 198 -0.72 -5.13 4.33
N THR A 199 -1.75 -4.67 3.63
CA THR A 199 -2.44 -5.56 2.69
C THR A 199 -1.58 -5.66 1.45
N VAL A 200 -0.99 -6.83 1.23
CA VAL A 200 -0.02 -7.05 0.16
C VAL A 200 -0.28 -8.40 -0.50
N ALA A 201 -0.17 -8.42 -1.82
CA ALA A 201 -0.21 -9.63 -2.63
C ALA A 201 1.05 -9.72 -3.49
N VAL A 202 1.47 -10.95 -3.78
CA VAL A 202 2.48 -11.25 -4.80
C VAL A 202 1.79 -12.06 -5.89
N TYR A 203 1.98 -11.63 -7.13
CA TYR A 203 1.43 -12.28 -8.31
C TYR A 203 2.54 -12.78 -9.22
N LEU A 204 2.30 -13.91 -9.87
CA LEU A 204 3.06 -14.39 -11.01
C LEU A 204 2.21 -14.29 -12.27
N THR A 205 2.75 -13.68 -13.31
CA THR A 205 2.13 -13.61 -14.63
C THR A 205 3.06 -14.25 -15.64
N PRO A 206 2.62 -15.22 -16.46
CA PRO A 206 3.45 -15.73 -17.55
C PRO A 206 3.93 -14.59 -18.46
N VAL A 207 5.20 -14.61 -18.86
CA VAL A 207 5.71 -13.75 -19.93
C VAL A 207 5.56 -14.45 -21.28
N GLU A 208 5.10 -13.71 -22.29
CA GLU A 208 4.95 -14.18 -23.67
C GLU A 208 6.27 -14.22 -24.44
#